data_AF-A0A9W7XKJ3-F1
#
_entry.id   AF-A0A9W7XKJ3-F1
#
_cell.length_a   1.000
_cell.length_b   1.000
_cell.length_c   1.000
_cell.angle_alpha   90.00
_cell.angle_beta   90.00
_cell.angle_gamma   90.00
#
_symmetry.space_group_name_H-M   'P 1'
#
loop_
_entity.id
_entity.type
_entity.pdbx_description
1 polymer ?
#
loop_
_entity_poly.entity_id
_entity_poly.type
_entity_poly.pdbx_seq_one_letter_code
_entity_poly.pdbx_strand_id
1 'polypeptide(L)'
;MTTTMTSTNTGTSTSAGTAEIAAIPSERMEILEHKLERRPTREELQSHNVLKTSNVAPALQAKAEELKHRQLEDTLEHKLEKRPTKDELVQHNILKQTNVAPALQAKEEELRRSKLEDTLEHKLEKRPTKDELVEHNILKNTNVAPALQAKEEELKRSRLEDELEKKLEHRPTRDQLEEKHII
;
A
#
# COMPACT_ATOMS: atom_id res chain seq x y z
N MET A 1 -0.23 -60.13 48.57
CA MET A 1 0.97 -60.98 48.54
C MET A 1 1.94 -60.34 47.56
N THR A 2 3.02 -59.77 48.08
CA THR A 2 4.08 -59.04 47.37
C THR A 2 5.05 -60.03 46.75
N THR A 3 5.29 -59.93 45.44
CA THR A 3 6.31 -60.73 44.74
C THR A 3 7.30 -59.79 44.06
N THR A 4 8.46 -59.67 44.67
CA THR A 4 9.68 -59.04 44.13
C THR A 4 10.26 -59.93 43.04
N MET A 5 10.34 -59.41 41.80
CA MET A 5 11.07 -60.04 40.70
C MET A 5 12.46 -59.42 40.61
N THR A 6 13.46 -60.16 41.08
CA THR A 6 14.89 -59.88 40.92
C THR A 6 15.30 -60.14 39.47
N SER A 7 15.71 -59.09 38.75
CA SER A 7 16.27 -59.23 37.41
C SER A 7 17.78 -59.46 37.52
N THR A 8 18.21 -60.69 37.27
CA THR A 8 19.64 -61.06 37.21
C THR A 8 20.19 -60.67 35.84
N ASN A 9 20.87 -59.52 35.76
CA ASN A 9 21.65 -59.13 34.61
C ASN A 9 22.93 -59.98 34.55
N THR A 10 22.92 -61.03 33.72
CA THR A 10 24.11 -61.81 33.40
C THR A 10 25.01 -60.98 32.49
N GLY A 11 26.01 -60.33 33.06
CA GLY A 11 27.07 -59.66 32.32
C GLY A 11 27.88 -60.67 31.51
N THR A 12 27.58 -60.79 30.22
CA THR A 12 28.52 -61.33 29.23
C THR A 12 29.65 -60.32 29.07
N SER A 13 30.73 -60.54 29.82
CA SER A 13 32.03 -59.92 29.62
C SER A 13 32.63 -60.42 28.30
N THR A 14 32.26 -59.78 27.19
CA THR A 14 33.06 -59.88 25.96
C THR A 14 34.33 -59.07 26.18
N SER A 15 35.43 -59.78 26.39
CA SER A 15 36.79 -59.26 26.39
C SER A 15 37.10 -58.65 25.02
N ALA A 16 36.96 -57.34 24.89
CA ALA A 16 37.44 -56.57 23.76
C ALA A 16 38.46 -55.55 24.29
N GLY A 17 39.66 -55.63 23.71
CA GLY A 17 40.90 -54.94 24.07
C GLY A 17 40.75 -53.62 24.83
N THR A 18 41.37 -53.59 26.00
CA THR A 18 41.97 -52.38 26.56
C THR A 18 43.01 -51.89 25.55
N ALA A 19 42.56 -51.15 24.53
CA ALA A 19 43.46 -50.36 23.71
C ALA A 19 44.10 -49.35 24.68
N GLU A 20 45.39 -49.56 24.97
CA GLU A 20 46.23 -48.55 25.61
C GLU A 20 45.92 -47.20 24.97
N ILE A 21 45.45 -46.25 25.77
CA ILE A 21 45.29 -44.87 25.34
C ILE A 21 46.72 -44.37 25.13
N ALA A 22 47.23 -44.53 23.91
CA ALA A 22 48.54 -44.04 23.51
C ALA A 22 48.60 -42.55 23.87
N ALA A 23 49.57 -42.18 24.70
CA ALA A 23 49.78 -40.80 25.16
C ALA A 23 49.75 -39.86 23.95
N ILE A 24 48.77 -38.95 23.94
CA ILE A 24 48.60 -37.99 22.85
C ILE A 24 49.86 -37.09 22.84
N PRO A 25 50.59 -36.98 21.71
CA PRO A 25 51.78 -36.14 21.65
C PRO A 25 51.46 -34.69 22.03
N SER A 26 52.27 -34.06 22.87
CA SER A 26 52.02 -32.71 23.40
C SER A 26 51.81 -31.66 22.31
N GLU A 27 52.55 -31.75 21.20
CA GLU A 27 52.40 -30.87 20.04
C GLU A 27 51.00 -30.94 19.41
N ARG A 28 50.37 -32.12 19.43
CA ARG A 28 49.00 -32.31 18.94
C ARG A 28 47.98 -31.65 19.86
N MET A 29 48.26 -31.56 21.16
CA MET A 29 47.41 -30.84 22.12
C MET A 29 47.48 -29.33 21.89
N GLU A 30 48.68 -28.77 21.72
CA GLU A 30 48.89 -27.33 21.46
C GLU A 30 48.18 -26.87 20.17
N ILE A 31 48.30 -27.66 19.08
CA ILE A 31 47.62 -27.35 17.81
C ILE A 31 46.08 -27.40 17.97
N LEU A 32 45.58 -28.31 18.78
CA LEU A 32 44.14 -28.46 19.01
C LEU A 32 43.59 -27.28 19.82
N GLU A 33 44.29 -26.87 20.87
CA GLU A 33 43.94 -25.72 21.70
C GLU A 33 43.83 -24.45 20.85
N HIS A 34 44.86 -24.16 20.06
CA HIS A 34 44.86 -23.02 19.14
C HIS A 34 43.72 -23.04 18.09
N LYS A 35 43.33 -24.23 17.61
CA LYS A 35 42.18 -24.37 16.69
C LYS A 35 40.84 -24.18 17.38
N LEU A 36 40.73 -24.57 18.65
CA LEU A 36 39.52 -24.40 19.45
C LEU A 36 39.32 -22.95 19.87
N GLU A 37 40.39 -22.20 20.14
CA GLU A 37 40.33 -20.75 20.41
C GLU A 37 39.76 -19.97 19.22
N ARG A 38 40.14 -20.36 18.00
CA ARG A 38 39.71 -19.70 16.76
C ARG A 38 38.43 -20.30 16.16
N ARG A 39 37.72 -21.16 16.89
CA ARG A 39 36.51 -21.80 16.35
C ARG A 39 35.38 -20.76 16.25
N PRO A 40 34.65 -20.71 15.12
CA PRO A 40 33.48 -19.86 15.01
C PRO A 40 32.38 -20.33 15.97
N THR A 41 31.54 -19.39 16.41
CA THR A 41 30.39 -19.72 17.24
C THR A 41 29.35 -20.51 16.44
N ARG A 42 28.49 -21.26 17.14
CA ARG A 42 27.40 -21.99 16.48
C ARG A 42 26.47 -21.06 15.69
N GLU A 43 26.21 -19.87 16.22
CA GLU A 43 25.35 -18.86 15.60
C GLU A 43 25.99 -18.31 14.32
N GLU A 44 27.29 -18.03 14.32
CA GLU A 44 28.04 -17.64 13.11
C GLU A 44 27.99 -18.74 12.04
N LEU A 45 28.17 -20.00 12.43
CA LEU A 45 28.04 -21.11 11.49
C LEU A 45 26.63 -21.23 10.91
N GLN A 46 25.60 -20.83 11.65
CA GLN A 46 24.22 -20.79 11.16
C GLN A 46 23.97 -19.61 10.22
N SER A 47 24.51 -18.42 10.53
CA SER A 47 24.36 -17.23 9.67
C SER A 47 25.10 -17.41 8.34
N HIS A 48 26.25 -18.08 8.35
CA HIS A 48 26.98 -18.49 7.14
C HIS A 48 26.38 -19.72 6.44
N ASN A 49 25.22 -20.22 6.91
CA ASN A 49 24.51 -21.36 6.34
C ASN A 49 25.32 -22.68 6.29
N VAL A 50 26.33 -22.81 7.17
CA VAL A 50 27.15 -24.02 7.34
C VAL A 50 26.42 -25.03 8.24
N LEU A 51 25.85 -24.55 9.35
CA LEU A 51 24.95 -25.33 10.20
C LEU A 51 23.52 -24.88 9.97
N LYS A 52 22.57 -25.82 10.02
CA LYS A 52 21.16 -25.47 9.85
C LYS A 52 20.56 -25.02 11.18
N THR A 53 19.64 -24.07 11.13
CA THR A 53 18.96 -23.50 12.29
C THR A 53 17.83 -24.38 12.82
N SER A 54 17.49 -25.45 12.11
CA SER A 54 16.37 -26.33 12.46
C SER A 54 16.64 -27.09 13.75
N ASN A 55 15.69 -27.06 14.70
CA ASN A 55 15.71 -27.85 15.93
C ASN A 55 15.33 -29.33 15.70
N VAL A 56 15.46 -29.81 14.47
CA VAL A 56 15.13 -31.18 14.06
C VAL A 56 16.36 -32.05 14.23
N ALA A 57 16.15 -33.32 14.60
CA ALA A 57 17.25 -34.28 14.71
C ALA A 57 18.06 -34.35 13.40
N PRO A 58 19.41 -34.49 13.45
CA PRO A 58 20.25 -34.49 12.25
C PRO A 58 19.81 -35.49 11.16
N ALA A 59 19.28 -36.65 11.56
CA ALA A 59 18.78 -37.68 10.64
C ALA A 59 17.53 -37.26 9.84
N LEU A 60 16.71 -36.35 10.37
CA LEU A 60 15.46 -35.89 9.74
C LEU A 60 15.63 -34.57 8.98
N GLN A 61 16.78 -33.94 9.09
CA GLN A 61 17.08 -32.62 8.53
C GLN A 61 16.88 -32.58 7.00
N ALA A 62 17.30 -33.62 6.29
CA ALA A 62 17.12 -33.73 4.84
C ALA A 62 15.64 -33.82 4.44
N LYS A 63 14.84 -34.66 5.13
CA LYS A 63 13.39 -34.79 4.87
C LYS A 63 12.63 -33.50 5.22
N ALA A 64 13.03 -32.82 6.30
CA ALA A 64 12.43 -31.56 6.69
C ALA A 64 12.66 -30.46 5.64
N GLU A 65 13.83 -30.45 4.99
CA GLU A 65 14.11 -29.53 3.88
C GLU A 65 13.37 -29.89 2.61
N GLU A 66 13.29 -31.17 2.26
CA GLU A 66 12.52 -31.64 1.12
C GLU A 66 11.05 -31.22 1.25
N LEU A 67 10.48 -31.36 2.45
CA LEU A 67 9.13 -30.89 2.75
C LEU A 67 9.01 -29.36 2.56
N LYS A 68 9.95 -28.59 3.12
CA LYS A 68 9.96 -27.13 2.96
C LYS A 68 10.07 -26.72 1.49
N HIS A 69 10.90 -27.42 0.72
CA HIS A 69 11.06 -27.19 -0.70
C HIS A 69 9.74 -27.43 -1.43
N ARG A 70 9.10 -28.58 -1.18
CA ARG A 70 7.79 -28.90 -1.77
C ARG A 70 6.72 -27.86 -1.42
N GLN A 71 6.66 -27.44 -0.15
CA GLN A 71 5.74 -26.37 0.25
C GLN A 71 6.02 -25.06 -0.48
N LEU A 72 7.29 -24.70 -0.68
CA LEU A 72 7.66 -23.51 -1.44
C LEU A 72 7.26 -23.66 -2.91
N GLU A 73 7.48 -24.82 -3.52
CA GLU A 73 7.05 -25.15 -4.88
C GLU A 73 5.54 -24.98 -5.04
N ASP A 74 4.75 -25.63 -4.19
CA ASP A 74 3.28 -25.55 -4.22
C ASP A 74 2.79 -24.09 -4.06
N THR A 75 3.40 -23.33 -3.15
CA THR A 75 3.03 -21.91 -2.95
C THR A 75 3.43 -21.02 -4.13
N LEU A 76 4.56 -21.32 -4.79
CA LEU A 76 5.02 -20.60 -5.95
C LEU A 76 4.13 -20.89 -7.15
N GLU A 77 3.79 -22.16 -7.38
CA GLU A 77 2.85 -22.59 -8.42
C GLU A 77 1.53 -21.85 -8.29
N HIS A 78 0.94 -21.84 -7.09
CA HIS A 78 -0.31 -21.12 -6.83
C HIS A 78 -0.22 -19.61 -7.10
N LYS A 79 0.93 -18.98 -6.79
CA LYS A 79 1.15 -17.55 -7.05
C LYS A 79 1.37 -17.26 -8.54
N LEU A 80 1.96 -18.18 -9.28
CA LEU A 80 2.18 -18.06 -10.71
C LEU A 80 0.86 -18.23 -11.48
N GLU A 81 -0.02 -19.14 -11.06
CA GLU A 81 -1.37 -19.28 -11.61
C GLU A 81 -2.20 -18.00 -11.48
N LYS A 82 -2.13 -17.34 -10.31
CA LYS A 82 -2.86 -16.09 -10.01
C LYS A 82 -2.04 -14.84 -10.31
N ARG A 83 -1.03 -14.94 -11.18
CA ARG A 83 -0.16 -13.80 -11.47
C ARG A 83 -0.94 -12.72 -12.23
N PRO A 84 -1.04 -11.49 -11.69
CA PRO A 84 -1.72 -10.41 -12.39
C PRO A 84 -0.96 -10.02 -13.67
N THR A 85 -1.72 -9.60 -14.67
CA THR A 85 -1.20 -9.08 -15.92
C THR A 85 -0.62 -7.68 -15.73
N LYS A 86 0.22 -7.24 -16.68
CA LYS A 86 0.79 -5.89 -16.64
C LYS A 86 -0.32 -4.82 -16.64
N ASP A 87 -1.39 -5.04 -17.39
CA ASP A 87 -2.47 -4.07 -17.56
C ASP A 87 -3.30 -3.92 -16.28
N GLU A 88 -3.57 -5.01 -15.56
CA GLU A 88 -4.20 -4.96 -14.23
C GLU A 88 -3.35 -4.15 -13.24
N LEU A 89 -2.02 -4.36 -13.24
CA LEU A 89 -1.11 -3.60 -12.39
C LEU A 89 -1.10 -2.10 -12.74
N VAL A 90 -1.25 -1.75 -14.02
CA VAL A 90 -1.38 -0.36 -14.47
C VAL A 90 -2.73 0.23 -14.02
N GLN A 91 -3.83 -0.52 -14.18
CA GLN A 91 -5.16 -0.10 -13.75
C GLN A 91 -5.22 0.16 -12.24
N HIS A 92 -4.54 -0.68 -11.45
CA HIS A 92 -4.40 -0.50 -10.01
C HIS A 92 -3.35 0.56 -9.61
N ASN A 93 -2.76 1.28 -10.57
CA ASN A 93 -1.71 2.30 -10.38
C ASN A 93 -0.46 1.78 -9.64
N ILE A 94 -0.19 0.47 -9.70
CA ILE A 94 1.04 -0.15 -9.16
C ILE A 94 2.19 0.08 -10.15
N LEU A 95 1.96 -0.20 -11.44
CA LEU A 95 2.88 0.13 -12.52
C LEU A 95 2.43 1.41 -13.23
N LYS A 96 3.40 2.21 -13.70
CA LYS A 96 3.11 3.37 -14.54
C LYS A 96 2.89 2.91 -15.99
N GLN A 97 1.93 3.52 -16.68
CA GLN A 97 1.70 3.29 -18.10
C GLN A 97 2.77 4.01 -18.92
N THR A 98 3.95 3.40 -19.05
CA THR A 98 5.04 3.98 -19.86
C THR A 98 5.65 2.93 -20.77
N ASN A 99 6.12 3.39 -21.93
CA ASN A 99 6.85 2.59 -22.93
C ASN A 99 8.37 2.72 -22.77
N VAL A 100 8.81 3.40 -21.72
CA VAL A 100 10.22 3.69 -21.45
C VAL A 100 10.85 2.56 -20.64
N ALA A 101 12.15 2.33 -20.86
CA ALA A 101 12.93 1.35 -20.13
C ALA A 101 12.81 1.54 -18.60
N PRO A 102 12.79 0.46 -17.79
CA PRO A 102 12.57 0.53 -16.34
C PRO A 102 13.48 1.51 -15.59
N ALA A 103 14.74 1.63 -16.03
CA ALA A 103 15.72 2.53 -15.41
C ALA A 103 15.37 4.03 -15.55
N LEU A 104 14.59 4.40 -16.57
CA LEU A 104 14.26 5.80 -16.87
C LEU A 104 12.86 6.20 -16.41
N GLN A 105 12.00 5.25 -16.02
CA GLN A 105 10.61 5.51 -15.63
C GLN A 105 10.51 6.54 -14.50
N ALA A 106 11.40 6.46 -13.52
CA ALA A 106 11.45 7.42 -12.41
C ALA A 106 11.73 8.86 -12.90
N LYS A 107 12.67 9.00 -13.86
CA LYS A 107 13.04 10.30 -14.43
C LYS A 107 11.97 10.85 -15.37
N GLU A 108 11.32 9.99 -16.12
CA GLU A 108 10.16 10.36 -16.93
C GLU A 108 9.01 10.87 -16.04
N GLU A 109 8.70 10.19 -14.94
CA GLU A 109 7.63 10.61 -14.02
C GLU A 109 7.95 11.95 -13.36
N GLU A 110 9.20 12.14 -12.90
CA GLU A 110 9.68 13.40 -12.35
C GLU A 110 9.50 14.55 -13.35
N LEU A 111 9.94 14.35 -14.60
CA LEU A 111 9.79 15.33 -15.67
C LEU A 111 8.32 15.60 -16.01
N ARG A 112 7.49 14.55 -16.08
CA ARG A 112 6.05 14.67 -16.33
C ARG A 112 5.38 15.49 -15.24
N ARG A 113 5.77 15.29 -13.97
CA ARG A 113 5.22 16.02 -12.84
C ARG A 113 5.62 17.49 -12.89
N SER A 114 6.89 17.80 -13.10
CA SER A 114 7.38 19.18 -13.22
C SER A 114 6.70 19.92 -14.36
N LYS A 115 6.59 19.32 -15.56
CA LYS A 115 5.86 19.93 -16.67
C LYS A 115 4.39 20.19 -16.33
N LEU A 116 3.74 19.26 -15.63
CA LEU A 116 2.36 19.44 -15.23
C LEU A 116 2.23 20.60 -14.23
N GLU A 117 3.12 20.67 -13.26
CA GLU A 117 3.20 21.75 -12.27
C GLU A 117 3.32 23.12 -12.95
N ASP A 118 4.29 23.29 -13.83
CA ASP A 118 4.50 24.54 -14.59
C ASP A 118 3.24 24.91 -15.42
N THR A 119 2.61 23.94 -16.07
CA THR A 119 1.41 24.20 -16.88
C THR A 119 0.19 24.56 -16.03
N LEU A 120 0.08 23.99 -14.83
CA LEU A 120 -1.00 24.31 -13.90
C LEU A 120 -0.78 25.67 -13.26
N GLU A 121 0.45 26.00 -12.89
CA GLU A 121 0.82 27.31 -12.36
C GLU A 121 0.43 28.41 -13.36
N HIS A 122 0.83 28.28 -14.63
CA HIS A 122 0.45 29.26 -15.66
C HIS A 122 -1.07 29.39 -15.87
N LYS A 123 -1.82 28.29 -15.75
CA LYS A 123 -3.29 28.31 -15.87
C LYS A 123 -3.95 28.96 -14.65
N LEU A 124 -3.35 28.81 -13.47
CA LEU A 124 -3.84 29.42 -12.24
C LEU A 124 -3.55 30.91 -12.19
N GLU A 125 -2.41 31.36 -12.73
CA GLU A 125 -2.11 32.80 -12.90
C GLU A 125 -3.16 33.51 -13.77
N LYS A 126 -3.60 32.85 -14.85
CA LYS A 126 -4.62 33.36 -15.77
C LYS A 126 -6.03 32.95 -15.38
N ARG A 127 -6.27 32.64 -14.11
CA ARG A 127 -7.59 32.23 -13.64
C ARG A 127 -8.57 33.40 -13.75
N PRO A 128 -9.69 33.24 -14.48
CA PRO A 128 -10.67 34.31 -14.62
C PRO A 128 -11.23 34.77 -13.27
N THR A 129 -11.46 36.07 -13.15
CA THR A 129 -12.06 36.65 -11.95
C THR A 129 -13.57 36.38 -11.93
N LYS A 130 -14.20 36.58 -10.76
CA LYS A 130 -15.66 36.42 -10.64
C LYS A 130 -16.40 37.35 -11.59
N ASP A 131 -15.90 38.58 -11.76
CA ASP A 131 -16.55 39.60 -12.57
C ASP A 131 -16.52 39.22 -14.05
N GLU A 132 -15.38 38.74 -14.55
CA GLU A 132 -15.27 38.19 -15.91
C GLU A 132 -16.25 37.02 -16.14
N LEU A 133 -16.41 36.13 -15.16
CA LEU A 133 -17.37 35.03 -15.25
C LEU A 133 -18.84 35.51 -15.27
N VAL A 134 -19.14 36.65 -14.64
CA VAL A 134 -20.46 37.30 -14.71
C VAL A 134 -20.67 37.94 -16.08
N GLU A 135 -19.67 38.63 -16.62
CA GLU A 135 -19.71 39.21 -17.98
C GLU A 135 -19.93 38.14 -19.05
N HIS A 136 -19.31 36.97 -18.88
CA HIS A 136 -19.52 35.81 -19.74
C HIS A 136 -20.85 35.06 -19.49
N ASN A 137 -21.72 35.57 -18.61
CA ASN A 137 -23.00 34.94 -18.22
C ASN A 137 -22.87 33.51 -17.66
N ILE A 138 -21.70 33.16 -17.11
CA ILE A 138 -21.47 31.86 -16.45
C ILE A 138 -21.94 31.92 -15.00
N LEU A 139 -21.67 33.03 -14.31
CA LEU A 139 -22.18 33.31 -12.96
C LEU A 139 -23.24 34.41 -12.99
N LYS A 140 -24.24 34.31 -12.11
CA LYS A 140 -25.21 35.37 -11.86
C LYS A 140 -24.61 36.41 -10.90
N ASN A 141 -24.89 37.70 -11.15
CA ASN A 141 -24.47 38.79 -10.27
C ASN A 141 -25.33 38.86 -9.00
N THR A 142 -25.21 37.86 -8.13
CA THR A 142 -25.93 37.76 -6.86
C THR A 142 -24.94 37.53 -5.73
N ASN A 143 -25.17 38.14 -4.56
CA ASN A 143 -24.39 37.89 -3.35
C ASN A 143 -24.88 36.68 -2.54
N VAL A 144 -25.93 36.01 -3.04
CA VAL A 144 -26.54 34.85 -2.41
C VAL A 144 -25.79 33.58 -2.82
N ALA A 145 -25.64 32.63 -1.89
CA ALA A 145 -24.99 31.36 -2.15
C ALA A 145 -25.66 30.61 -3.33
N PRO A 146 -24.91 29.86 -4.17
CA PRO A 146 -25.46 29.21 -5.37
C PRO A 146 -26.71 28.37 -5.13
N ALA A 147 -26.77 27.65 -4.01
CA ALA A 147 -27.91 26.80 -3.64
C ALA A 147 -29.21 27.58 -3.38
N LEU A 148 -29.13 28.88 -3.08
CA LEU A 148 -30.28 29.73 -2.73
C LEU A 148 -30.71 30.66 -3.87
N GLN A 149 -29.91 30.78 -4.94
CA GLN A 149 -30.21 31.67 -6.08
C GLN A 149 -31.58 31.39 -6.70
N ALA A 150 -31.93 30.12 -6.89
CA ALA A 150 -33.22 29.74 -7.45
C ALA A 150 -34.40 30.20 -6.57
N LYS A 151 -34.29 30.04 -5.24
CA LYS A 151 -35.33 30.51 -4.30
C LYS A 151 -35.40 32.02 -4.23
N GLU A 152 -34.27 32.71 -4.32
CA GLU A 152 -34.23 34.17 -4.38
C GLU A 152 -34.96 34.67 -5.64
N GLU A 153 -34.72 34.05 -6.80
CA GLU A 153 -35.40 34.39 -8.06
C GLU A 153 -36.90 34.10 -8.01
N GLU A 154 -37.29 32.96 -7.47
CA GLU A 154 -38.70 32.60 -7.28
C GLU A 154 -39.42 33.62 -6.38
N LEU A 155 -38.81 33.98 -5.26
CA LEU A 155 -39.36 34.98 -4.35
C LEU A 155 -39.39 36.38 -4.98
N LYS A 156 -38.37 36.77 -5.75
CA LYS A 156 -38.38 38.02 -6.53
C LYS A 156 -39.52 38.03 -7.55
N ARG A 157 -39.73 36.91 -8.24
CA ARG A 157 -40.80 36.75 -9.22
C ARG A 157 -42.17 36.87 -8.57
N SER A 158 -42.42 36.13 -7.49
CA SER A 158 -43.69 36.20 -6.76
C SER A 158 -43.96 37.63 -6.24
N ARG A 159 -42.95 38.31 -5.68
CA ARG A 159 -43.11 39.72 -5.25
C ARG A 159 -43.48 40.66 -6.40
N LEU A 160 -42.88 40.46 -7.58
CA LEU A 160 -43.21 41.25 -8.77
C LEU A 160 -44.64 40.97 -9.26
N GLU A 161 -45.07 39.71 -9.20
CA GLU A 161 -46.44 39.30 -9.55
C GLU A 161 -47.45 39.97 -8.61
N ASP A 162 -47.24 39.89 -7.30
CA ASP A 162 -48.10 40.54 -6.28
C ASP A 162 -48.14 42.07 -6.45
N GLU A 163 -46.98 42.70 -6.73
CA GLU A 163 -46.90 44.15 -6.94
C GLU A 163 -47.64 44.59 -8.20
N LEU A 164 -47.54 43.80 -9.28
CA LEU A 164 -48.25 44.05 -10.53
C LEU A 164 -49.76 43.93 -10.33
N GLU A 165 -50.21 42.90 -9.63
CA GLU A 165 -51.62 42.67 -9.32
C GLU A 165 -52.23 43.87 -8.59
N LYS A 166 -51.56 44.34 -7.52
CA LYS A 166 -52.01 45.51 -6.76
C LYS A 166 -52.11 46.79 -7.61
N LYS A 167 -51.19 46.98 -8.57
CA LYS A 167 -51.22 48.13 -9.51
C LYS A 167 -52.35 48.01 -10.54
N LEU A 168 -52.75 46.79 -10.90
CA LEU A 168 -53.86 46.55 -11.81
C LEU A 168 -55.21 46.77 -11.13
N GLU A 169 -55.36 46.42 -9.84
CA GLU A 169 -56.57 46.69 -9.07
C GLU A 169 -56.91 48.18 -9.00
N HIS A 170 -55.88 49.01 -8.80
CA HIS A 170 -56.01 50.47 -8.69
C HIS A 170 -55.75 51.18 -10.02
N ARG A 171 -55.91 50.46 -11.14
CA ARG A 171 -55.69 51.03 -12.47
C ARG A 171 -56.73 52.12 -12.72
N PRO A 172 -56.32 53.39 -12.91
CA PRO A 172 -57.27 54.46 -13.18
C PRO A 172 -57.99 54.20 -14.49
N THR A 173 -59.29 54.48 -14.50
CA THR A 173 -60.10 54.42 -15.71
C THR A 173 -59.71 55.56 -16.65
N ARG A 174 -60.07 55.44 -17.94
CA ARG A 174 -59.75 56.45 -18.95
C ARG A 174 -60.19 57.86 -18.53
N ASP A 175 -61.40 57.97 -18.01
CA ASP A 175 -61.97 59.26 -17.59
C ASP A 175 -61.16 59.91 -16.46
N GLN A 176 -60.63 59.11 -15.52
CA GLN A 176 -59.76 59.59 -14.44
C GLN A 176 -58.38 60.05 -14.93
N LEU A 177 -57.93 59.51 -16.06
CA LEU A 177 -56.68 59.91 -16.71
C LEU A 177 -56.87 61.23 -17.48
N GLU A 178 -58.02 61.42 -18.11
CA GLU A 178 -58.45 62.67 -18.76
C GLU A 178 -58.62 63.79 -17.71
N GLU A 179 -59.25 63.51 -16.56
CA GLU A 179 -59.42 64.48 -15.47
C GLU A 179 -58.08 64.93 -14.86
N LYS A 180 -57.11 64.01 -14.76
CA LYS A 180 -55.75 64.31 -14.31
C LYS A 180 -54.85 64.94 -15.38
N HIS A 181 -55.38 65.23 -16.58
CA HIS A 181 -54.66 65.85 -17.70
C HIS A 181 -53.38 65.08 -18.12
N ILE A 182 -53.38 63.76 -17.92
CA ILE A 182 -52.24 62.89 -18.27
C ILE A 182 -52.32 62.46 -19.75
N ILE A 183 -53.54 62.35 -20.27
CA ILE A 183 -53.88 61.96 -21.64
C ILE A 183 -55.07 62.81 -22.08
#